data_AF-F9VZ42-F1
#
_entry.id   AF-F9VZ42-F1
#
_cell.length_a   1.000
_cell.length_b   1.000
_cell.length_c   1.000
_cell.angle_alpha   90.00
_cell.angle_beta   90.00
_cell.angle_gamma   90.00
#
_symmetry.space_group_name_H-M   'P 1'
#
loop_
_entity.id
_entity.type
_entity.pdbx_description
1 polymer ?
#
loop_
_entity_poly.entity_id
_entity_poly.type
_entity_poly.pdbx_seq_one_letter_code
_entity_poly.pdbx_strand_id
1 'polypeptide(L)' 'MTDIDNLRPGEAFQYPLKEAAEKVRVSEKTLRREYKAGRILFRQYGGRYFVDHEELLRWRNELPQPAPGELAS' A
#
# COMPACT_ATOMS: atom_id res chain seq x y z
N MET A 1 15.87 4.04 17.42
CA MET A 1 15.57 5.13 16.47
C MET A 1 15.91 4.57 15.11
N THR A 2 14.97 3.87 14.47
CA THR A 2 15.24 3.09 13.26
C THR A 2 15.25 3.99 12.03
N ASP A 3 16.32 3.87 11.27
CA ASP A 3 16.68 4.52 10.01
C ASP A 3 15.52 4.69 9.03
N ILE A 4 14.99 5.92 8.95
CA ILE A 4 14.12 6.36 7.84
C ILE A 4 14.93 7.17 6.81
N ASP A 5 16.24 7.35 7.03
CA ASP A 5 17.12 8.24 6.24
C ASP A 5 17.76 7.61 4.99
N ASN A 6 17.32 6.44 4.53
CA ASN A 6 17.90 5.79 3.34
C ASN A 6 16.95 5.72 2.14
N LEU A 7 16.11 6.74 1.97
CA LEU A 7 15.32 6.90 0.75
C LEU A 7 16.14 7.64 -0.32
N ARG A 8 16.87 6.88 -1.13
CA ARG A 8 17.55 7.40 -2.33
C ARG A 8 16.50 7.76 -3.39
N PRO A 9 16.55 8.95 -4.00
CA PRO A 9 15.63 9.30 -5.08
C PRO A 9 15.95 8.47 -6.33
N GLY A 10 15.07 7.54 -6.69
CA GLY A 10 15.16 6.75 -7.94
C GLY A 10 15.08 5.23 -7.80
N GLU A 11 15.10 4.68 -6.58
CA GLU A 11 14.76 3.27 -6.38
C GLU A 11 13.24 3.12 -6.34
N ALA A 12 12.68 2.17 -7.11
CA ALA A 12 11.26 1.88 -7.12
C ALA A 12 10.75 1.73 -5.67
N PHE A 13 9.99 2.73 -5.20
CA PHE A 13 9.53 2.81 -3.81
C PHE A 13 8.58 1.63 -3.56
N GLN A 14 9.10 0.56 -2.99
CA GLN A 14 8.33 -0.61 -2.60
C GLN A 14 8.09 -0.57 -1.10
N TYR A 15 6.83 -0.71 -0.70
CA TYR A 15 6.47 -0.75 0.70
C TYR A 15 6.21 -2.19 1.13
N PRO A 16 6.79 -2.66 2.24
CA PRO A 16 6.25 -3.81 2.94
C PRO A 16 4.75 -3.63 3.17
N LEU A 17 3.99 -4.73 3.14
CA LEU A 17 2.53 -4.68 3.24
C LEU A 17 2.01 -3.83 4.42
N LYS A 18 2.69 -3.90 5.57
CA LYS A 18 2.35 -3.10 6.76
C LYS A 18 2.44 -1.60 6.49
N GLU A 19 3.56 -1.13 5.96
CA GLU A 19 3.79 0.28 5.63
C GLU A 19 2.86 0.76 4.51
N ALA A 20 2.58 -0.09 3.53
CA ALA A 20 1.62 0.20 2.46
C ALA A 20 0.23 0.49 3.05
N ALA A 21 -0.21 -0.33 4.01
CA ALA A 21 -1.51 -0.20 4.66
C ALA A 21 -1.61 1.10 5.46
N GLU A 22 -0.54 1.46 6.19
CA GLU A 22 -0.46 2.71 6.95
C GLU A 22 -0.55 3.94 6.04
N LYS A 23 0.15 3.94 4.89
CA LYS A 23 0.14 5.06 3.93
C LYS A 23 -1.24 5.38 3.37
N VAL A 24 -2.01 4.34 3.05
CA VAL A 24 -3.36 4.49 2.48
C VAL A 24 -4.47 4.41 3.54
N ARG A 25 -4.10 4.34 4.82
CA ARG A 25 -4.99 4.29 6.00
C ARG A 25 -6.01 3.14 5.93
N VAL A 26 -5.56 1.94 5.59
CA VAL A 26 -6.37 0.71 5.61
C VAL A 26 -5.67 -0.38 6.41
N SER A 27 -6.39 -1.48 6.71
CA SER A 27 -5.77 -2.65 7.34
C SER A 27 -4.97 -3.49 6.34
N GLU A 28 -3.91 -4.19 6.80
CA GLU A 28 -3.22 -5.20 5.97
C GLU A 28 -4.18 -6.26 5.44
N LYS A 29 -5.21 -6.61 6.22
CA LYS A 29 -6.25 -7.57 5.81
C LYS A 29 -7.03 -7.06 4.60
N THR A 30 -7.33 -5.75 4.54
CA THR A 30 -7.95 -5.10 3.39
C THR A 30 -7.07 -5.27 2.17
N LEU A 31 -5.78 -4.87 2.25
CA LEU A 31 -4.85 -5.03 1.12
C LEU A 31 -4.76 -6.50 0.66
N ARG A 32 -4.65 -7.47 1.58
CA ARG A 32 -4.63 -8.91 1.23
C ARG A 32 -5.91 -9.37 0.54
N ARG A 33 -7.07 -8.85 0.94
CA ARG A 33 -8.35 -9.15 0.29
C ARG A 33 -8.39 -8.60 -1.13
N GLU A 34 -7.96 -7.35 -1.32
CA GLU A 34 -7.92 -6.74 -2.66
C GLU A 34 -6.89 -7.44 -3.57
N TYR A 35 -5.76 -7.90 -3.03
CA TYR A 35 -4.79 -8.72 -3.76
C TYR A 35 -5.41 -10.06 -4.19
N LYS A 36 -6.10 -10.76 -3.29
CA LYS A 36 -6.84 -11.99 -3.62
C LYS A 36 -7.94 -11.74 -4.68
N ALA A 37 -8.50 -10.54 -4.71
CA ALA A 37 -9.49 -10.13 -5.70
C ALA A 37 -8.88 -9.66 -7.04
N GLY A 38 -7.54 -9.64 -7.17
CA GLY A 38 -6.83 -9.20 -8.38
C GLY A 38 -6.89 -7.69 -8.63
N ARG A 39 -7.20 -6.89 -7.61
CA ARG A 39 -7.37 -5.43 -7.73
C ARG A 39 -6.10 -4.64 -7.44
N ILE A 40 -5.15 -5.24 -6.72
CA ILE A 40 -3.84 -4.67 -6.44
C ILE A 40 -2.78 -5.75 -6.62
N LEU A 41 -1.60 -5.39 -7.13
CA LEU A 41 -0.48 -6.31 -7.32
C LEU A 41 0.54 -6.23 -6.18
N PHE A 42 0.96 -7.39 -5.68
CA PHE A 42 2.06 -7.52 -4.73
C PHE A 42 3.26 -8.21 -5.38
N ARG A 43 4.46 -7.84 -4.95
CA ARG A 43 5.69 -8.58 -5.22
C ARG A 43 6.11 -9.39 -4.01
N GLN A 44 6.64 -10.59 -4.24
CA GLN A 44 7.12 -11.45 -3.18
C GLN A 44 8.65 -11.56 -3.22
N TYR A 45 9.31 -11.17 -2.12
CA TYR A 45 10.77 -11.30 -1.96
C TYR A 45 11.08 -11.81 -0.55
N GLY A 46 11.91 -12.87 -0.45
CA GLY A 46 12.32 -13.42 0.85
C GLY A 46 11.15 -13.85 1.76
N GLY A 47 10.05 -14.33 1.18
CA GLY A 47 8.85 -14.72 1.93
C GLY A 47 7.96 -13.56 2.41
N ARG A 48 8.29 -12.32 2.05
CA ARG A 48 7.51 -11.12 2.41
C ARG A 48 6.83 -10.53 1.17
N TYR A 49 5.70 -9.86 1.40
CA TYR A 49 4.95 -9.15 0.36
C TYR A 49 5.24 -7.66 0.40
N PHE A 50 5.43 -7.10 -0.79
CA PHE A 50 5.70 -5.69 -1.04
C PHE A 50 4.74 -5.15 -2.09
N VAL A 51 4.45 -3.86 -2.03
CA VAL A 51 3.61 -3.14 -2.99
C VAL A 51 4.40 -1.99 -3.57
N ASP A 52 4.42 -1.88 -4.91
CA ASP A 52 5.02 -0.73 -5.59
C ASP A 52 4.20 0.55 -5.29
N HIS A 53 4.88 1.68 -5.10
CA HIS A 53 4.26 2.96 -4.76
C HIS A 53 3.20 3.39 -5.79
N GLU A 54 3.52 3.28 -7.08
CA GLU A 54 2.60 3.67 -8.16
C GLU A 54 1.34 2.81 -8.16
N GLU A 55 1.49 1.49 -7.95
CA GLU A 55 0.36 0.56 -7.87
C GLU A 55 -0.48 0.83 -6.60
N LEU A 56 0.15 1.13 -5.48
CA LEU A 56 -0.54 1.50 -4.24
C LEU A 56 -1.37 2.78 -4.40
N LEU A 57 -0.82 3.79 -5.07
CA LEU A 57 -1.53 5.04 -5.37
C LEU A 57 -2.64 4.83 -6.39
N ARG A 58 -2.40 4.08 -7.46
CA ARG A 58 -3.40 3.74 -8.47
C ARG A 58 -4.59 3.02 -7.82
N TRP A 59 -4.34 1.98 -7.03
CA TRP A 59 -5.38 1.28 -6.29
C TRP A 59 -6.14 2.22 -5.34
N ARG A 60 -5.44 3.10 -4.59
CA ARG A 60 -6.08 4.05 -3.68
C ARG A 60 -6.99 5.04 -4.41
N ASN A 61 -6.58 5.50 -5.59
CA ASN A 61 -7.33 6.47 -6.39
C ASN A 61 -8.54 5.85 -7.10
N GLU A 62 -8.56 4.53 -7.31
CA GLU A 62 -9.71 3.80 -7.85
C GLU A 62 -10.82 3.57 -6.81
N LEU A 63 -10.51 3.67 -5.52
CA LEU A 63 -11.52 3.58 -4.48
C LEU A 63 -12.37 4.86 -4.45
N PRO A 64 -13.70 4.75 -4.27
CA PRO A 64 -14.53 5.90 -4.00
C PRO A 64 -13.93 6.69 -2.84
N GLN A 65 -13.58 7.95 -3.07
CA GLN A 65 -13.16 8.81 -1.98
C GLN A 65 -14.39 9.02 -1.08
N PRO A 66 -14.28 8.78 0.24
CA PRO A 66 -15.39 9.10 1.12
C PRO A 66 -15.72 10.58 0.98
N ALA A 67 -17.01 10.90 0.94
CA ALA A 67 -17.43 12.29 0.90
C ALA A 67 -16.84 13.04 2.11
N PRO A 68 -16.55 14.35 1.99
CA PRO A 68 -16.06 15.13 3.12
C PRO A 68 -17.04 15.01 4.31
N GLY A 69 -16.64 14.30 5.36
CA GLY A 69 -17.46 14.07 6.56
C GLY A 69 -17.83 12.60 6.83
N GLU A 70 -17.62 11.68 5.89
CA GLU A 70 -17.82 10.25 6.13
C GLU A 70 -16.50 9.57 6.55
N LEU A 71 -16.49 8.93 7.71
CA LEU A 71 -15.39 8.04 8.11
C LEU A 71 -15.47 6.78 7.23
N ALA A 72 -14.41 6.50 6.48
CA ALA A 72 -14.27 5.24 5.75
C ALA A 72 -14.43 4.07 6.75
N SER A 73 -15.50 3.29 6.58
CA SER A 73 -15.84 2.13 7.43
C SER A 73 -15.02 0.90 7.09
#